data_AF-A0A1E1MCE2-F1
#
_entry.id   AF-A0A1E1MCE2-F1
#
_cell.length_a   1.000
_cell.length_b   1.000
_cell.length_c   1.000
_cell.angle_alpha   90.00
_cell.angle_beta   90.00
_cell.angle_gamma   90.00
#
_symmetry.space_group_name_H-M   'P 1'
#
loop_
_entity.id
_entity.type
_entity.pdbx_description
1 polymer ?
#
loop_
_entity_poly.entity_id
_entity_poly.type
_entity_poly.pdbx_seq_one_letter_code
_entity_poly.pdbx_strand_id
1 'polypeptide(L)'
;MASISIPCGLAPPIVIYSDIPTGFTAIQAHARAHGYALRQRNIRLFRALFVCDRAGKYDPKGKQLDVDTSKRRKNTRSKKCDCQMRVTLMKDRASEQ
;
A
#
# COMPACT_ATOMS: atom_id res chain seq x y z
N MET A 1 -1.52 -0.84 24.39
CA MET A 1 -0.23 -1.20 23.77
C MET A 1 -0.14 -0.58 22.39
N ALA A 2 0.76 0.39 22.20
CA ALA A 2 0.98 1.01 20.90
C ALA A 2 1.72 -0.01 20.01
N SER A 3 1.02 -0.56 19.03
CA SER A 3 1.62 -1.41 18.00
C SER A 3 2.55 -0.54 17.15
N ILE A 4 3.86 -0.66 17.40
CA ILE A 4 4.91 -0.04 16.58
C ILE A 4 4.70 -0.58 15.15
N SER A 5 4.18 0.25 14.26
CA SER A 5 3.93 -0.14 12.87
C SER A 5 5.27 -0.21 12.14
N ILE A 6 5.87 -1.39 12.10
CA ILE A 6 7.09 -1.62 11.33
C ILE A 6 6.72 -1.52 9.83
N PRO A 7 7.39 -0.68 9.04
CA PRO A 7 7.17 -0.63 7.60
C PRO A 7 7.49 -2.00 6.98
N CYS A 8 6.76 -2.40 5.94
CA CYS A 8 6.95 -3.72 5.31
C CYS A 8 8.29 -3.86 4.58
N GLY A 9 9.03 -2.78 4.40
CA GLY A 9 10.35 -2.75 3.77
C GLY A 9 10.87 -1.32 3.63
N LEU A 10 12.00 -1.18 2.93
CA LEU A 10 12.62 0.10 2.66
C LEU A 10 11.74 0.95 1.74
N ALA A 11 11.61 2.24 2.05
CA ALA A 11 10.93 3.17 1.17
C ALA A 11 11.70 3.28 -0.17
N PRO A 12 10.99 3.44 -1.30
CA PRO A 12 11.62 3.72 -2.58
C PRO A 12 12.43 5.03 -2.53
N PRO A 13 13.53 5.14 -3.29
CA PRO A 13 14.28 6.37 -3.39
C PRO A 13 13.46 7.49 -4.04
N ILE A 14 13.80 8.74 -3.72
CA ILE A 14 13.22 9.92 -4.36
C ILE A 14 13.87 10.07 -5.73
N VAL A 15 13.06 9.95 -6.79
CA VAL A 15 13.51 9.99 -8.19
C VAL A 15 12.47 10.73 -9.01
N ILE A 16 12.93 11.49 -10.02
CA ILE A 16 12.07 12.17 -11.00
C ILE A 16 11.81 11.21 -12.16
N TYR A 17 10.55 11.06 -12.55
CA TYR A 17 10.13 10.21 -13.65
C TYR A 17 9.47 11.06 -14.74
N SER A 18 9.52 10.60 -16.00
CA SER A 18 8.87 11.24 -17.14
C SER A 18 7.35 11.32 -16.99
N ASP A 19 6.75 10.28 -16.42
CA ASP A 19 5.30 10.15 -16.30
C ASP A 19 4.92 9.24 -15.11
N ILE A 20 3.66 9.34 -14.67
CA ILE A 20 3.14 8.58 -13.52
C ILE A 20 3.18 7.06 -13.77
N PRO A 21 2.76 6.51 -14.92
CA PRO A 21 2.88 5.08 -15.22
C PRO A 21 4.32 4.54 -15.10
N THR A 22 5.29 5.24 -15.67
CA THR A 22 6.71 4.88 -15.61
C THR A 22 7.21 4.90 -14.16
N GLY A 23 6.90 5.98 -13.43
CA GLY A 23 7.24 6.08 -12.02
C GLY A 23 6.61 4.97 -11.17
N PHE A 24 5.35 4.63 -11.41
CA PHE A 24 4.69 3.54 -10.69
C PHE A 24 5.36 2.20 -10.96
N THR A 25 5.73 1.92 -12.21
CA THR A 25 6.40 0.67 -12.58
C THR A 25 7.76 0.52 -11.89
N ALA A 26 8.56 1.60 -11.87
CA ALA A 26 9.86 1.62 -11.20
C ALA A 26 9.73 1.42 -9.68
N ILE A 27 8.80 2.15 -9.05
CA ILE A 27 8.53 2.05 -7.62
C ILE A 27 8.01 0.64 -7.27
N GLN A 28 7.14 0.06 -8.10
CA GLN A 28 6.62 -1.29 -7.89
C GLN A 28 7.71 -2.35 -8.05
N ALA A 29 8.67 -2.17 -8.97
CA ALA A 29 9.82 -3.05 -9.11
C ALA A 29 10.72 -3.00 -7.85
N HIS A 30 11.00 -1.81 -7.32
CA HIS A 30 11.70 -1.63 -6.05
C HIS A 30 10.96 -2.32 -4.89
N ALA A 31 9.65 -2.14 -4.81
CA ALA A 31 8.82 -2.75 -3.79
C ALA A 31 8.95 -4.28 -3.78
N ARG A 32 8.85 -4.89 -4.97
CA ARG A 32 8.97 -6.33 -5.17
C ARG A 32 10.35 -6.86 -4.75
N ALA A 33 11.42 -6.15 -5.11
CA ALA A 33 12.78 -6.51 -4.70
C ALA A 33 12.96 -6.49 -3.16
N HIS A 34 12.20 -5.66 -2.47
CA HIS A 34 12.24 -5.51 -1.00
C HIS A 34 11.11 -6.26 -0.27
N GLY A 35 10.42 -7.19 -0.95
CA GLY A 35 9.46 -8.11 -0.31
C GLY A 35 8.09 -7.51 0.02
N TYR A 36 7.74 -6.36 -0.56
CA TYR A 36 6.41 -5.76 -0.43
C TYR A 36 5.81 -5.39 -1.79
N ALA A 37 4.55 -4.99 -1.78
CA ALA A 37 3.86 -4.52 -2.96
C ALA A 37 3.11 -3.23 -2.63
N LEU A 38 2.99 -2.35 -3.62
CA LEU A 38 2.14 -1.17 -3.51
C LEU A 38 0.84 -1.40 -4.25
N ARG A 39 -0.21 -0.80 -3.70
CA ARG A 39 -1.54 -0.71 -4.28
C ARG A 39 -1.85 0.76 -4.52
N GLN A 40 -2.42 1.05 -5.68
CA GLN A 40 -2.97 2.36 -5.98
C GLN A 40 -4.15 2.68 -5.08
N ARG A 41 -4.09 3.81 -4.39
CA ARG A 41 -5.16 4.28 -3.50
C ARG A 41 -5.97 5.42 -4.11
N ASN A 42 -5.30 6.37 -4.76
CA ASN A 42 -5.95 7.50 -5.38
C ASN A 42 -5.10 8.02 -6.54
N ILE A 43 -5.73 8.32 -7.68
CA ILE A 43 -5.11 9.09 -8.76
C ILE A 43 -5.95 10.35 -8.96
N ARG A 44 -5.29 11.50 -8.83
CA ARG A 44 -5.78 12.82 -9.22
C ARG A 44 -4.90 13.34 -10.36
N LEU A 45 -5.38 14.37 -11.06
CA LEU A 45 -4.71 14.99 -12.21
C LEU A 45 -3.20 15.22 -12.00
N PHE A 46 -2.82 15.72 -10.82
CA PHE A 46 -1.43 16.06 -10.48
C PHE A 46 -0.78 15.14 -9.43
N ARG A 47 -1.48 14.10 -8.97
CA ARG A 47 -1.02 13.30 -7.83
C ARG A 47 -1.49 11.86 -7.92
N ALA A 48 -0.56 10.92 -7.89
CA ALA A 48 -0.86 9.51 -7.66
C ALA A 48 -0.36 9.06 -6.29
N LEU A 49 -1.27 8.53 -5.47
CA LEU A 49 -1.00 8.02 -4.14
C LEU A 49 -1.05 6.49 -4.15
N PHE A 50 0.06 5.89 -3.75
CA PHE A 50 0.23 4.45 -3.58
C PHE A 50 0.45 4.12 -2.11
N VAL A 51 -0.09 3.00 -1.66
CA VAL A 51 0.03 2.52 -0.28
C VAL A 51 0.51 1.07 -0.29
N CYS A 52 1.15 0.61 0.79
CA CYS A 52 1.48 -0.80 0.90
C CYS A 52 0.21 -1.67 0.78
N ASP A 53 0.29 -2.80 0.07
CA ASP A 53 -0.82 -3.75 -0.01
C ASP A 53 -1.23 -4.29 1.36
N ARG A 54 -0.26 -4.40 2.28
CA ARG A 54 -0.47 -4.78 3.69
C ARG A 54 -0.91 -3.61 4.59
N ALA A 55 -1.16 -2.42 4.03
CA ALA A 55 -1.58 -1.24 4.79
C ALA A 55 -3.01 -1.36 5.34
N GLY A 56 -3.20 -0.87 6.56
CA GLY A 56 -4.47 -0.90 7.29
C GLY A 56 -4.53 -2.02 8.33
N LYS A 57 -5.47 -1.89 9.27
CA LYS A 57 -5.65 -2.84 10.36
C LYS A 57 -6.29 -4.13 9.86
N TYR A 58 -5.92 -5.23 10.52
CA TYR A 58 -6.65 -6.48 10.39
C TYR A 58 -8.10 -6.28 10.84
N ASP A 59 -9.08 -6.69 10.03
CA ASP A 59 -10.49 -6.70 10.42
C ASP A 59 -10.85 -8.09 10.98
N PRO A 60 -11.04 -8.24 12.31
CA PRO A 60 -11.35 -9.51 12.93
C PRO A 60 -12.84 -9.88 12.86
N LYS A 61 -13.72 -9.08 12.24
CA LYS A 61 -15.18 -9.32 12.23
C LYS A 61 -15.57 -10.74 11.80
N GLY A 62 -14.85 -11.35 10.85
CA GLY A 62 -15.10 -12.73 10.41
C GLY A 62 -14.61 -13.84 11.33
N LYS A 63 -13.96 -13.51 12.46
CA LYS A 63 -13.40 -14.45 13.43
C LYS A 63 -13.87 -14.20 14.87
N GLN A 64 -14.92 -13.40 15.05
CA GLN A 64 -15.54 -13.25 16.37
C GLN A 64 -16.01 -14.62 16.89
N LEU A 65 -15.74 -14.90 18.18
CA LEU A 65 -16.05 -16.19 18.79
C LEU A 65 -17.53 -16.56 18.69
N ASP A 66 -18.40 -15.55 18.67
CA ASP A 66 -19.86 -15.64 18.56
C ASP A 66 -20.37 -16.04 17.15
N VAL A 67 -19.53 -15.93 16.12
CA VAL A 67 -19.90 -16.33 14.76
C VAL A 67 -19.70 -17.83 14.59
N ASP A 68 -20.79 -18.54 14.30
CA ASP A 68 -20.84 -19.98 13.98
C ASP A 68 -19.72 -20.37 13.02
N THR A 69 -18.94 -21.39 13.40
CA THR A 69 -17.81 -21.91 12.64
C THR A 69 -18.16 -22.36 11.21
N SER A 70 -19.41 -22.78 10.96
CA SER A 70 -19.90 -23.15 9.63
C SER A 70 -20.04 -21.94 8.69
N LYS A 71 -20.29 -20.75 9.25
CA LYS A 71 -20.42 -19.48 8.50
C LYS A 71 -19.08 -18.76 8.32
N ARG A 72 -18.01 -19.24 8.96
CA ARG A 72 -16.66 -18.69 8.79
C ARG A 72 -16.07 -19.15 7.45
N ARG A 73 -15.67 -18.19 6.60
CA ARG A 73 -14.85 -18.50 5.42
C ARG A 73 -13.52 -19.11 5.86
N LYS A 74 -13.32 -20.40 5.55
CA LYS A 74 -12.04 -21.11 5.67
C LYS A 74 -11.01 -20.32 4.84
N ASN A 75 -9.92 -19.86 5.46
CA ASN A 75 -8.82 -19.04 4.87
C ASN A 75 -8.98 -17.50 4.84
N THR A 76 -9.69 -16.89 5.79
CA THR A 76 -9.68 -15.42 5.99
C THR A 76 -8.47 -14.92 6.81
N ARG A 77 -7.24 -15.29 6.40
CA ARG A 77 -6.02 -14.67 6.94
C ARG A 77 -5.70 -13.43 6.11
N SER A 78 -6.17 -12.28 6.57
CA SER A 78 -5.79 -10.99 5.98
C SER A 78 -4.29 -10.75 6.16
N LYS A 79 -3.62 -10.32 5.08
CA LYS A 79 -2.19 -9.99 5.05
C LYS A 79 -1.88 -8.59 5.62
N LYS A 80 -2.89 -7.93 6.18
CA LYS A 80 -2.82 -6.56 6.70
C LYS A 80 -2.04 -6.53 8.01
N CYS A 81 -1.02 -5.68 8.08
CA CYS A 81 -0.13 -5.55 9.23
C CYS A 81 -0.05 -4.11 9.74
N ASP A 82 -1.05 -3.28 9.41
CA ASP A 82 -1.10 -1.86 9.75
C ASP A 82 0.10 -1.05 9.22
N CYS A 83 0.66 -1.47 8.08
CA CYS A 83 1.75 -0.73 7.45
C CYS A 83 1.30 0.68 7.07
N GLN A 84 2.03 1.69 7.55
CA GLN A 84 1.71 3.09 7.30
C GLN A 84 2.42 3.68 6.08
N MET A 85 3.24 2.89 5.36
CA MET A 85 4.02 3.38 4.23
C MET A 85 3.12 3.86 3.08
N ARG A 86 3.41 5.07 2.61
CA ARG A 86 2.73 5.73 1.49
C ARG A 86 3.76 6.35 0.57
N VAL A 87 3.55 6.19 -0.73
CA VAL A 87 4.40 6.75 -1.78
C VAL A 87 3.52 7.65 -2.63
N THR A 88 3.98 8.88 -2.88
CA THR A 88 3.25 9.84 -3.69
C THR A 88 4.11 10.22 -4.89
N LEU A 89 3.57 10.06 -6.08
CA LEU A 89 4.08 10.70 -7.29
C LEU A 89 3.31 12.00 -7.50
N MET A 90 4.04 13.09 -7.68
CA MET A 90 3.48 14.40 -7.98
C MET A 90 3.96 14.80 -9.38
N LYS A 91 3.05 15.34 -10.19
CA LYS A 91 3.44 16.03 -11.43
C LYS A 91 3.87 17.43 -11.07
N ASP A 92 4.97 17.89 -11.68
CA ASP A 92 5.34 19.29 -11.57
C ASP A 92 4.28 20.17 -12.23
N ARG A 93 3.89 21.23 -11.53
CA ARG A 93 2.93 22.23 -12.03
C ARG A 93 3.51 23.09 -13.16
N ALA A 94 4.83 23.03 -13.36
CA ALA A 94 5.53 23.77 -14.41
C ALA A 94 5.41 23.13 -15.80
N SER A 95 4.85 21.92 -15.92
CA SER A 95 4.65 21.24 -17.22
C SER A 95 3.36 21.62 -17.94
N GLU A 96 2.62 22.61 -17.43
CA GLU A 96 1.51 23.28 -18.12
C GLU A 96 1.89 24.74 -18.40
N GLN A 97 2.80 24.96 -19.35
CA GLN A 97 2.96 26.25 -20.04
C GLN A 97 2.80 26.02 -21.54
#